data_AF-A0A2N5EEB1-F1
#
_entry.id   AF-A0A2N5EEB1-F1
#
_cell.length_a   1.000
_cell.length_b   1.000
_cell.length_c   1.000
_cell.angle_alpha   90.00
_cell.angle_beta   90.00
_cell.angle_gamma   90.00
#
_symmetry.space_group_name_H-M   'P 1'
#
loop_
_entity.id
_entity.type
_entity.pdbx_description
1 polymer ?
#
loop_
_entity_poly.entity_id
_entity_poly.type
_entity_poly.pdbx_seq_one_letter_code
_entity_poly.pdbx_strand_id
1 'polypeptide(L)'
;MSDFGKNLANLRKQRTLTQLELANLLDVQPRMVGRWEQGASRPHFDYVVKLAQFFEVSIDYLVFGEQGQKLPAFEIRNKRLMELCKQVDALHKEDQEVICHFLELAIKQNRST
;
A
#
# COMPACT_ATOMS: atom_id res chain seq x y z
N MET A 1 -3.74 -10.42 -1.97
CA MET A 1 -5.06 -10.15 -2.58
C MET A 1 -5.57 -8.84 -1.99
N SER A 2 -5.99 -7.87 -2.81
CA SER A 2 -6.50 -6.58 -2.31
C SER A 2 -7.88 -6.77 -1.67
N ASP A 3 -7.98 -6.66 -0.35
CA ASP A 3 -9.24 -6.84 0.39
C ASP A 3 -10.05 -5.52 0.50
N PHE A 4 -10.19 -4.79 -0.63
CA PHE A 4 -10.92 -3.51 -0.71
C PHE A 4 -12.27 -3.55 0.01
N GLY A 5 -13.07 -4.61 -0.22
CA GLY A 5 -14.40 -4.74 0.39
C GLY A 5 -14.35 -4.82 1.92
N LYS A 6 -13.36 -5.55 2.47
CA LYS A 6 -13.16 -5.63 3.92
C LYS A 6 -12.69 -4.28 4.48
N ASN A 7 -11.80 -3.59 3.78
CA ASN A 7 -11.31 -2.27 4.19
C ASN A 7 -12.44 -1.23 4.20
N LEU A 8 -13.27 -1.22 3.15
CA LEU A 8 -14.46 -0.37 3.07
C LEU A 8 -15.43 -0.67 4.24
N ALA A 9 -15.70 -1.93 4.51
CA ALA A 9 -16.55 -2.33 5.63
C ALA A 9 -15.98 -1.88 6.99
N ASN A 10 -14.67 -1.96 7.16
CA ASN A 10 -13.98 -1.52 8.37
C ASN A 10 -14.08 0.01 8.54
N LEU A 11 -13.77 0.78 7.49
CA LEU A 11 -13.89 2.24 7.49
C LEU A 11 -15.32 2.70 7.80
N ARG A 12 -16.32 2.06 7.18
CA ARG A 12 -17.73 2.34 7.45
C ARG A 12 -18.08 2.08 8.92
N LYS A 13 -17.65 0.95 9.48
CA LYS A 13 -17.91 0.57 10.89
C LYS A 13 -17.20 1.51 11.86
N GLN A 14 -15.99 1.98 11.56
CA GLN A 14 -15.26 2.96 12.38
C GLN A 14 -16.00 4.31 12.46
N ARG A 15 -16.69 4.70 11.39
CA ARG A 15 -17.59 5.87 11.38
C ARG A 15 -19.00 5.56 11.89
N THR A 16 -19.24 4.36 12.45
CA THR A 16 -20.54 3.90 12.97
C THR A 16 -21.70 3.99 11.97
N LEU A 17 -21.41 3.85 10.68
CA LEU A 17 -22.42 3.95 9.62
C LEU A 17 -22.99 2.57 9.27
N THR A 18 -24.27 2.52 8.95
CA THR A 18 -24.92 1.39 8.27
C THR A 18 -24.64 1.41 6.77
N GLN A 19 -24.85 0.28 6.09
CA GLN A 19 -24.72 0.22 4.62
C GLN A 19 -25.72 1.16 3.94
N LEU A 20 -26.91 1.36 4.52
CA LEU A 20 -27.93 2.28 4.04
C LEU A 20 -27.44 3.74 4.15
N GLU A 21 -26.89 4.14 5.30
CA GLU A 21 -26.39 5.50 5.50
C GLU A 21 -25.22 5.83 4.57
N LEU A 22 -24.26 4.91 4.41
CA LEU A 22 -23.17 5.12 3.46
C LEU A 22 -23.68 5.20 2.01
N ALA A 23 -24.68 4.39 1.66
CA ALA A 23 -25.27 4.42 0.33
C ALA A 23 -25.99 5.74 0.05
N ASN A 24 -26.73 6.27 1.03
CA ASN A 24 -27.39 7.57 0.93
C ASN A 24 -26.38 8.71 0.75
N LEU A 25 -25.25 8.67 1.45
CA LEU A 25 -24.17 9.68 1.32
C LEU A 25 -23.49 9.67 -0.05
N LEU A 26 -23.49 8.51 -0.71
CA LEU A 26 -22.87 8.32 -2.03
C LEU A 26 -23.87 8.43 -3.19
N ASP A 27 -25.16 8.62 -2.88
CA ASP A 27 -26.28 8.58 -3.84
C ASP A 27 -26.31 7.26 -4.64
N VAL A 28 -26.22 6.13 -3.92
CA VAL A 28 -26.28 4.78 -4.51
C VAL A 28 -27.28 3.90 -3.78
N GLN A 29 -27.59 2.75 -4.36
CA GLN A 29 -28.45 1.76 -3.69
C GLN A 29 -27.68 1.02 -2.57
N PRO A 30 -28.29 0.76 -1.40
CA PRO A 30 -27.66 0.03 -0.29
C PRO A 30 -27.07 -1.32 -0.68
N ARG A 31 -27.74 -2.01 -1.62
CA ARG A 31 -27.27 -3.28 -2.17
C ARG A 31 -25.90 -3.16 -2.86
N MET A 32 -25.59 -2.01 -3.47
CA MET A 32 -24.29 -1.78 -4.11
C MET A 32 -23.18 -1.76 -3.06
N VAL A 33 -23.35 -1.00 -1.97
CA VAL A 33 -22.41 -0.98 -0.84
C VAL A 33 -22.20 -2.39 -0.29
N GLY A 34 -23.28 -3.14 -0.06
CA GLY A 34 -23.17 -4.54 0.39
C GLY A 34 -22.37 -5.43 -0.57
N ARG A 35 -22.60 -5.30 -1.89
CA ARG A 35 -21.83 -6.05 -2.90
C ARG A 35 -20.36 -5.63 -2.96
N TRP A 36 -20.05 -4.36 -2.72
CA TRP A 36 -18.66 -3.87 -2.64
C TRP A 36 -17.96 -4.47 -1.43
N GLU A 37 -18.59 -4.44 -0.25
CA GLU A 37 -18.03 -4.96 0.99
C GLU A 37 -17.80 -6.47 0.95
N GLN A 38 -18.69 -7.21 0.29
CA GLN A 38 -18.57 -8.66 0.11
C GLN A 38 -17.60 -9.05 -1.03
N GLY A 39 -17.08 -8.08 -1.79
CA GLY A 39 -16.24 -8.34 -2.96
C GLY A 39 -17.01 -8.92 -4.17
N ALA A 40 -18.35 -8.95 -4.13
CA ALA A 40 -19.21 -9.43 -5.21
C ALA A 40 -19.30 -8.49 -6.42
N SER A 41 -18.84 -7.23 -6.26
CA SER A 41 -18.63 -6.27 -7.34
C SER A 41 -17.63 -5.21 -6.89
N ARG A 42 -17.08 -4.43 -7.83
CA ARG A 42 -16.21 -3.29 -7.50
C ARG A 42 -16.91 -1.97 -7.84
N PRO A 43 -16.73 -0.91 -7.04
CA PRO A 43 -17.18 0.42 -7.41
C PRO A 43 -16.45 0.93 -8.66
N HIS A 44 -17.10 1.80 -9.43
CA HIS A 44 -16.40 2.61 -10.43
C HIS A 44 -15.41 3.55 -9.75
N PHE A 45 -14.40 3.96 -10.52
CA PHE A 45 -13.31 4.80 -10.03
C PHE A 45 -13.80 6.08 -9.34
N ASP A 46 -14.85 6.72 -9.87
CA ASP A 46 -15.43 7.93 -9.26
C ASP A 46 -15.93 7.69 -7.83
N TYR A 47 -16.52 6.52 -7.56
CA TYR A 47 -16.93 6.16 -6.20
C TYR A 47 -15.74 5.83 -5.31
N VAL A 48 -14.66 5.25 -5.86
CA VAL A 48 -13.41 5.05 -5.10
C VAL A 48 -12.84 6.39 -4.64
N VAL A 49 -12.82 7.40 -5.52
CA VAL A 49 -12.37 8.76 -5.18
C VAL A 49 -13.29 9.38 -4.12
N LYS A 50 -14.61 9.32 -4.30
CA LYS A 50 -15.58 9.83 -3.32
C LYS A 50 -15.42 9.17 -1.96
N LEU A 51 -15.25 7.85 -1.93
CA LEU A 51 -15.04 7.08 -0.69
C LEU A 51 -13.73 7.50 0.00
N ALA A 52 -12.64 7.63 -0.74
CA ALA A 52 -11.35 8.07 -0.21
C ALA A 52 -11.44 9.47 0.40
N GLN A 53 -12.12 10.41 -0.28
CA GLN A 53 -12.37 11.76 0.22
C GLN A 53 -13.27 11.75 1.46
N PHE A 54 -14.38 11.00 1.44
CA PHE A 54 -15.33 10.90 2.54
C PHE A 54 -14.70 10.33 3.82
N PHE A 55 -13.87 9.31 3.68
CA PHE A 55 -13.18 8.69 4.82
C PHE A 55 -11.87 9.39 5.20
N GLU A 56 -11.44 10.39 4.43
CA GLU A 56 -10.17 11.13 4.61
C GLU A 56 -8.94 10.20 4.58
N VAL A 57 -8.93 9.25 3.63
CA VAL A 57 -7.83 8.29 3.46
C VAL A 57 -7.27 8.34 2.04
N SER A 58 -6.06 7.83 1.84
CA SER A 58 -5.53 7.65 0.49
C SER A 58 -6.28 6.53 -0.25
N ILE A 59 -6.32 6.62 -1.59
CA ILE A 59 -6.88 5.56 -2.43
C ILE A 59 -6.13 4.24 -2.19
N ASP A 60 -4.81 4.29 -2.05
CA ASP A 60 -4.00 3.12 -1.70
C ASP A 60 -4.45 2.47 -0.39
N TYR A 61 -4.66 3.25 0.67
CA TYR A 61 -5.16 2.72 1.94
C TYR A 61 -6.56 2.11 1.78
N LEU A 62 -7.45 2.78 1.03
CA LEU A 62 -8.78 2.25 0.77
C LEU A 62 -8.74 0.90 0.02
N VAL A 63 -7.85 0.77 -0.98
CA VAL A 63 -7.77 -0.43 -1.84
C VAL A 63 -7.02 -1.58 -1.18
N PHE A 64 -5.94 -1.28 -0.47
CA PHE A 64 -5.00 -2.29 0.03
C PHE A 64 -4.95 -2.38 1.56
N GLY A 65 -5.56 -1.44 2.28
CA GLY A 65 -5.62 -1.42 3.75
C GLY A 65 -4.29 -0.99 4.36
N GLU A 66 -4.01 -1.46 5.58
CA GLU A 66 -2.71 -1.25 6.24
C GLU A 66 -1.55 -1.95 5.51
N GLN A 67 -1.85 -2.90 4.61
CA GLN A 67 -0.90 -3.50 3.68
C GLN A 67 -0.74 -2.72 2.38
N GLY A 68 -1.42 -1.58 2.24
CA GLY A 68 -1.16 -0.62 1.17
C GLY A 68 0.32 -0.45 1.04
N GLN A 69 0.82 -0.84 -0.14
CA GLN A 69 2.24 -0.84 -0.44
C GLN A 69 2.76 0.49 0.07
N LYS A 70 3.50 0.46 1.18
CA LYS A 70 4.48 1.50 1.42
C LYS A 70 5.34 1.38 0.18
N LEU A 71 5.15 2.29 -0.77
CA LEU A 71 6.10 2.50 -1.85
C LEU A 71 7.46 2.39 -1.15
N PRO A 72 8.36 1.49 -1.58
CA PRO A 72 9.61 1.33 -0.87
C PRO A 72 10.19 2.73 -0.76
N ALA A 73 10.40 3.20 0.47
CA ALA A 73 10.77 4.59 0.75
C ALA A 73 12.05 5.00 0.01
N PHE A 74 12.74 4.00 -0.55
CA PHE A 74 13.90 4.08 -1.39
C PHE A 74 13.85 2.98 -2.46
N GLU A 75 14.10 3.34 -3.72
CA GLU A 75 14.31 2.41 -4.83
C GLU A 75 15.74 2.57 -5.36
N ILE A 76 16.46 1.44 -5.48
CA ILE A 76 17.78 1.42 -6.12
C ILE A 76 17.59 1.57 -7.63
N ARG A 77 17.71 2.80 -8.15
CA ARG A 77 17.53 3.11 -9.58
C ARG A 77 18.55 2.40 -10.50
N ASN A 78 19.75 2.15 -9.99
CA ASN A 78 20.76 1.44 -10.77
C ASN A 78 20.42 -0.05 -10.82
N LYS A 79 19.98 -0.54 -11.98
CA LYS A 79 19.55 -1.94 -12.17
C LYS A 79 20.61 -2.96 -11.78
N ARG A 80 21.88 -2.68 -12.06
CA ARG A 80 22.99 -3.59 -11.71
C ARG A 80 23.19 -3.65 -10.20
N LEU A 81 23.18 -2.50 -9.52
CA LEU A 81 23.29 -2.44 -8.07
C LEU A 81 22.11 -3.14 -7.40
N MET A 82 20.89 -2.94 -7.91
CA MET A 82 19.69 -3.64 -7.43
C MET A 82 19.86 -5.16 -7.52
N GLU A 83 20.33 -5.67 -8.67
CA GLU A 83 20.53 -7.11 -8.86
C GLU A 83 21.63 -7.67 -7.96
N LEU A 84 22.72 -6.93 -7.77
CA LEU A 84 23.77 -7.31 -6.82
C LEU A 84 23.23 -7.37 -5.39
N CYS A 85 22.47 -6.37 -4.94
CA CYS A 85 21.88 -6.37 -3.61
C CYS A 85 20.96 -7.59 -3.38
N LYS A 86 20.19 -8.01 -4.39
CA LYS A 86 19.37 -9.24 -4.29
C LYS A 86 20.21 -10.50 -4.13
N GLN A 87 21.34 -10.60 -4.84
CA GLN A 87 22.24 -11.75 -4.72
C GLN A 87 22.92 -11.76 -3.34
N VAL A 88 23.33 -10.59 -2.84
CA VAL A 88 23.93 -10.45 -1.51
C VAL A 88 22.98 -10.89 -0.42
N ASP A 89 21.69 -10.55 -0.52
CA ASP A 89 20.66 -10.95 0.43
C ASP A 89 20.50 -12.48 0.55
N ALA A 90 20.89 -13.23 -0.49
CA ALA A 90 20.87 -14.70 -0.49
C ALA A 90 22.14 -15.36 0.07
N LEU A 91 23.19 -14.58 0.38
CA LEU A 91 24.45 -15.09 0.93
C LEU A 91 24.37 -15.35 2.44
N HIS A 92 25.43 -15.97 2.99
CA HIS A 92 25.58 -16.09 4.43
C HIS A 92 25.80 -14.73 5.09
N LYS A 93 25.38 -14.61 6.35
CA LYS A 93 25.43 -13.34 7.11
C LYS A 93 26.84 -12.74 7.15
N GLU A 94 27.87 -13.58 7.27
CA GLU A 94 29.27 -13.16 7.29
C GLU A 94 29.68 -12.48 5.98
N ASP A 95 29.29 -13.04 4.83
CA ASP A 95 29.55 -12.45 3.51
C ASP A 95 28.77 -11.14 3.32
N GLN A 96 27.53 -11.08 3.83
CA GLN A 96 26.72 -9.86 3.81
C GLN A 96 27.40 -8.73 4.59
N GLU A 97 27.92 -9.01 5.78
CA GLU A 97 28.61 -8.03 6.64
C GLU A 97 29.86 -7.45 5.95
N VAL A 98 30.66 -8.30 5.31
CA VAL A 98 31.83 -7.88 4.55
C VAL A 98 31.44 -6.94 3.40
N ILE A 99 30.39 -7.27 2.65
CA ILE A 99 29.94 -6.46 1.52
C ILE A 99 29.36 -5.12 1.98
N CYS A 100 28.58 -5.12 3.07
CA CYS A 100 28.11 -3.89 3.70
C CYS A 100 29.27 -2.99 4.10
N HIS A 101 30.33 -3.54 4.68
CA HIS A 101 31.53 -2.78 5.03
C HIS A 101 32.18 -2.12 3.81
N PHE A 102 32.33 -2.83 2.69
CA PHE A 102 32.86 -2.23 1.46
C PHE A 102 32.00 -1.09 0.92
N LEU A 103 30.66 -1.24 0.98
CA LEU A 103 29.73 -0.17 0.59
C LEU A 103 29.88 1.05 1.50
N GLU A 104 30.01 0.87 2.82
CA GLU A 104 30.26 1.95 3.76
C GLU A 104 31.56 2.70 3.46
N LEU A 105 32.64 1.97 3.16
CA LEU A 105 33.92 2.56 2.78
C LEU A 105 33.79 3.41 1.51
N ALA A 106 33.14 2.89 0.47
CA ALA A 106 32.90 3.61 -0.78
C ALA A 106 32.05 4.88 -0.57
N ILE A 107 31.01 4.80 0.26
CA ILE A 107 30.15 5.94 0.60
C ILE A 107 30.94 7.01 1.38
N LYS A 108 31.78 6.61 2.35
CA LYS A 108 32.62 7.54 3.12
C LYS A 108 33.62 8.26 2.23
N GLN A 109 34.29 7.55 1.33
CA GLN A 109 35.27 8.14 0.42
C GLN A 109 34.64 9.22 -0.49
N ASN A 110 33.42 8.99 -0.97
CA ASN A 110 32.68 9.95 -1.80
C ASN A 110 32.11 11.15 -1.01
N ARG A 111 32.07 11.08 0.33
CA ARG A 111 31.65 12.19 1.20
C ARG A 111 32.82 13.04 1.73
N SER A 112 34.04 12.53 1.64
CA SER A 112 35.27 13.22 2.07
C SER A 112 35.96 14.01 0.93
N THR A 113 35.31 14.10 -0.23
CA THR A 113 35.73 14.90 -1.40
C THR A 113 34.66 15.95 -1.65
#